data_AF-F1A5R5-F1
#
_entry.id   AF-F1A5R5-F1
#
_cell.length_a   1.000
_cell.length_b   1.000
_cell.length_c   1.000
_cell.angle_alpha   90.00
_cell.angle_beta   90.00
_cell.angle_gamma   90.00
#
_symmetry.space_group_name_H-M   'P 1'
#
loop_
_entity.id
_entity.type
_entity.pdbx_description
1 polymer ?
#
loop_
_entity_poly.entity_id
_entity_poly.type
_entity_poly.pdbx_seq_one_letter_code
_entity_poly.pdbx_strand_id
1 'polypeptide(L)'
;MDIIPDISNLTIDENQTSKQQSKQQSNQKQQPKQQQQSKQAPNKKVQLLSDEQIKKCSVLLNCDIKNCNTQSNVDNFNQGLPITMVTNKETNDFVIVKVDEHELAEYQLIYSVPKLQPFKNDILQKETVVSSDTNIETPSSPSTASETVSKDAIIKEFKEIKNYYISNKWNGMNIQVFKYFDSFGNLYVSAKPRASPFALNDPKSGPVLDYINQILSKDEQVTLSENQELYYQKVSSFKNGSIPKSIEALFLKKSQVQSVVFELCGSLLPHIVKYDFEIDLKPLFTISSDNGKVSPIIVSQQQQQEEGSFIQLKSIEPNQDQKSFNDSLLQTVYLIKKQLLERNQTFRKENNLQENTVWFNHFIEEGRVLYLLDENVKPKDSEKSHWEQFDNGVQTKVLMCVKECTEKGLEINKENLCKELDMDTHSWSRHESDILSLALPPV
;
A
#
# COMPACT_ATOMS: atom_id res chain seq x y z
N MET A 1 35.66 7.68 14.06
CA MET A 1 34.92 6.50 14.54
C MET A 1 34.64 6.77 15.99
N ASP A 2 33.45 7.28 16.28
CA ASP A 2 33.11 7.67 17.64
C ASP A 2 32.64 6.45 18.43
N ILE A 3 33.09 6.36 19.68
CA ILE A 3 32.91 5.18 20.52
C ILE A 3 31.47 5.22 21.08
N ILE A 4 30.66 4.23 20.72
CA ILE A 4 29.33 4.03 21.31
C ILE A 4 29.51 3.68 22.80
N PRO A 5 28.83 4.34 23.75
CA PRO A 5 28.97 4.03 25.16
C PRO A 5 28.44 2.64 25.51
N ASP A 6 29.19 1.90 26.32
CA ASP A 6 28.76 0.62 26.86
C ASP A 6 27.68 0.82 27.93
N ILE A 7 26.47 0.34 27.64
CA ILE A 7 25.26 0.47 28.48
C ILE A 7 25.07 -0.72 29.44
N SER A 8 26.00 -1.66 29.52
CA SER A 8 25.88 -2.90 30.32
C SER A 8 25.85 -2.71 31.84
N ASN A 9 26.06 -1.48 32.36
CA ASN A 9 26.17 -1.21 33.81
C ASN A 9 25.11 -0.24 34.38
N LEU A 10 23.95 -0.07 33.73
CA LEU A 10 22.82 0.66 34.33
C LEU A 10 22.02 -0.21 35.31
N THR A 11 22.52 -0.32 36.53
CA THR A 11 21.78 -0.91 37.66
C THR A 11 20.70 0.08 38.13
N ILE A 12 19.43 -0.36 38.15
CA ILE A 12 18.31 0.44 38.68
C ILE A 12 18.13 0.09 40.16
N ASP A 13 18.53 1.00 41.05
CA ASP A 13 18.31 0.85 42.50
C ASP A 13 16.85 1.19 42.88
N GLU A 14 16.00 0.17 42.92
CA GLU A 14 14.71 0.25 43.62
C GLU A 14 14.94 0.17 45.15
N ASN A 15 14.92 1.32 45.82
CA ASN A 15 14.34 1.55 47.17
C ASN A 15 15.01 2.73 47.90
N GLN A 16 14.37 3.90 47.97
CA GLN A 16 14.47 4.78 49.15
C GLN A 16 13.15 5.53 49.42
N THR A 17 12.26 4.90 50.18
CA THR A 17 11.20 5.62 50.90
C THR A 17 11.76 6.11 52.24
N SER A 18 11.96 7.41 52.44
CA SER A 18 12.22 7.95 53.78
C SER A 18 11.56 9.31 54.02
N LYS A 19 11.12 9.49 55.27
CA LYS A 19 10.32 10.63 55.74
C LYS A 19 11.25 11.79 56.09
N GLN A 20 10.91 13.00 55.70
CA GLN A 20 11.25 14.19 56.50
C GLN A 20 10.03 15.09 56.69
N GLN A 21 9.76 15.40 57.96
CA GLN A 21 8.82 16.44 58.36
C GLN A 21 9.55 17.78 58.37
N SER A 22 8.95 18.81 57.78
CA SER A 22 9.17 20.18 58.26
C SER A 22 7.86 20.97 58.15
N LYS A 23 7.53 21.69 59.22
CA LYS A 23 6.40 22.63 59.26
C LYS A 23 6.89 23.98 58.74
N GLN A 24 6.19 24.61 57.81
CA GLN A 24 6.04 26.07 57.84
C GLN A 24 4.80 26.58 57.10
N GLN A 25 4.34 27.73 57.58
CA GLN A 25 2.97 28.23 57.51
C GLN A 25 2.53 28.81 56.16
N SER A 26 1.24 28.58 55.88
CA SER A 26 0.28 29.49 55.23
C SER A 26 0.76 30.50 54.17
N ASN A 27 0.22 30.36 52.96
CA ASN A 27 -0.67 31.40 52.43
C ASN A 27 -1.60 30.84 51.34
N GLN A 28 -2.91 30.80 51.61
CA GLN A 28 -3.91 30.47 50.61
C GLN A 28 -4.24 31.70 49.77
N LYS A 29 -3.94 31.66 48.47
CA LYS A 29 -4.65 32.49 47.47
C LYS A 29 -5.50 31.56 46.61
N GLN A 30 -6.81 31.68 46.78
CA GLN A 30 -7.79 30.97 45.95
C GLN A 30 -7.71 31.49 44.51
N GLN A 31 -7.41 30.62 43.55
CA GLN A 31 -7.71 30.87 42.14
C GLN A 31 -9.08 30.26 41.81
N PRO A 32 -9.98 30.99 41.14
CA PRO A 32 -11.28 30.46 40.77
C PRO A 32 -11.14 29.44 39.63
N LYS A 33 -11.66 28.22 39.83
CA LYS A 33 -11.86 27.26 38.75
C LYS A 33 -12.92 27.77 37.79
N GLN A 34 -12.52 28.47 36.73
CA GLN A 34 -13.41 28.74 35.61
C GLN A 34 -13.66 27.42 34.86
N GLN A 35 -14.87 26.87 35.00
CA GLN A 35 -15.36 25.83 34.11
C GLN A 35 -15.58 26.44 32.72
N GLN A 36 -14.57 26.34 31.85
CA GLN A 36 -14.77 26.55 30.43
C GLN A 36 -15.58 25.37 29.87
N GLN A 37 -16.91 25.52 29.92
CA GLN A 37 -17.80 24.73 29.07
C GLN A 37 -17.53 25.13 27.63
N SER A 38 -16.71 24.35 26.94
CA SER A 38 -16.53 24.47 25.49
C SER A 38 -17.86 24.18 24.82
N LYS A 39 -18.56 25.24 24.41
CA LYS A 39 -19.73 25.14 23.52
C LYS A 39 -19.24 24.54 22.21
N GLN A 40 -19.38 23.23 22.05
CA GLN A 40 -19.24 22.59 20.75
C GLN A 40 -20.19 23.32 19.79
N ALA A 41 -19.63 23.85 18.70
CA ALA A 41 -20.42 24.50 17.68
C ALA A 41 -21.48 23.51 17.16
N PRO A 42 -22.70 23.96 16.83
CA PRO A 42 -23.72 23.05 16.33
C PRO A 42 -23.19 22.35 15.09
N ASN A 43 -23.10 21.01 15.14
CA ASN A 43 -22.70 20.19 14.00
C ASN A 43 -23.60 20.52 12.81
N LYS A 44 -23.06 21.31 11.88
CA LYS A 44 -23.68 21.66 10.61
C LYS A 44 -23.96 20.34 9.92
N LYS A 45 -25.23 19.93 9.83
CA LYS A 45 -25.59 18.67 9.16
C LYS A 45 -25.04 18.72 7.74
N VAL A 46 -24.00 17.94 7.48
CA VAL A 46 -23.39 17.80 6.15
C VAL A 46 -24.50 17.47 5.18
N GLN A 47 -24.65 18.29 4.13
CA GLN A 47 -25.75 18.14 3.19
C GLN A 47 -25.48 16.89 2.34
N LEU A 48 -26.14 15.79 2.72
CA LEU A 48 -26.09 14.50 2.05
C LEU A 48 -26.35 14.68 0.54
N LEU A 49 -25.60 13.92 -0.26
CA LEU A 49 -25.86 13.79 -1.69
C LEU A 49 -27.24 13.19 -1.92
N SER A 50 -27.91 13.58 -3.01
CA SER A 50 -29.19 12.98 -3.38
C SER A 50 -29.01 11.57 -3.96
N ASP A 51 -30.06 10.76 -3.92
CA ASP A 51 -30.05 9.40 -4.49
C ASP A 51 -29.69 9.41 -5.98
N GLU A 52 -30.03 10.47 -6.72
CA GLU A 52 -29.67 10.65 -8.13
C GLU A 52 -28.16 10.86 -8.30
N GLN A 53 -27.53 11.66 -7.43
CA GLN A 53 -26.08 11.89 -7.43
C GLN A 53 -25.32 10.60 -7.08
N ILE A 54 -25.80 9.85 -6.07
CA ILE A 54 -25.21 8.56 -5.68
C ILE A 54 -25.37 7.52 -6.80
N LYS A 55 -26.52 7.49 -7.48
CA LYS A 55 -26.76 6.63 -8.64
C LYS A 55 -25.87 7.00 -9.84
N LYS A 56 -25.62 8.29 -10.10
CA LYS A 56 -24.66 8.75 -11.11
C LYS A 56 -23.24 8.28 -10.75
N CYS A 57 -22.85 8.33 -9.48
CA CYS A 57 -21.57 7.82 -9.01
C CYS A 57 -21.44 6.30 -9.13
N SER A 58 -22.49 5.52 -8.80
CA SER A 58 -22.42 4.05 -8.84
C SER A 58 -22.23 3.51 -10.26
N VAL A 59 -22.77 4.21 -11.28
CA VAL A 59 -22.52 3.91 -12.70
C VAL A 59 -21.04 4.13 -13.05
N LEU A 60 -20.43 5.26 -12.64
CA LEU A 60 -19.00 5.52 -12.88
C LEU A 60 -18.10 4.54 -12.14
N LEU A 61 -18.45 4.17 -10.91
CA LEU A 61 -17.74 3.18 -10.10
C LEU A 61 -17.96 1.72 -10.55
N ASN A 62 -18.87 1.50 -11.51
CA ASN A 62 -19.31 0.18 -11.98
C ASN A 62 -19.70 -0.76 -10.82
N CYS A 63 -20.54 -0.28 -9.89
CA CYS A 63 -20.96 -1.02 -8.70
C CYS A 63 -22.43 -0.76 -8.31
N ASP A 64 -22.97 -1.62 -7.45
CA ASP A 64 -24.28 -1.41 -6.82
C ASP A 64 -24.26 -0.21 -5.87
N ILE A 65 -25.38 0.52 -5.76
CA ILE A 65 -25.54 1.65 -4.82
C ILE A 65 -25.24 1.24 -3.36
N LYS A 66 -25.56 0.00 -2.96
CA LYS A 66 -25.26 -0.53 -1.62
C LYS A 66 -23.75 -0.61 -1.32
N ASN A 67 -22.92 -0.71 -2.36
CA ASN A 67 -21.46 -0.76 -2.28
C ASN A 67 -20.81 0.63 -2.31
N CYS A 68 -21.61 1.69 -2.54
CA CYS A 68 -21.16 3.07 -2.38
C CYS A 68 -21.06 3.46 -0.90
N ASN A 69 -20.12 4.37 -0.59
CA ASN A 69 -20.01 5.08 0.68
C ASN A 69 -19.83 6.57 0.40
N THR A 70 -20.73 7.42 0.89
CA THR A 70 -20.64 8.88 0.70
C THR A 70 -19.81 9.50 1.82
N GLN A 71 -18.85 10.35 1.47
CA GLN A 71 -17.96 11.00 2.42
C GLN A 71 -17.77 12.48 2.06
N SER A 72 -17.71 13.33 3.08
CA SER A 72 -17.19 14.69 2.96
C SER A 72 -15.90 14.77 3.77
N ASN A 73 -14.81 15.11 3.09
CA ASN A 73 -13.46 15.14 3.63
C ASN A 73 -12.83 16.52 3.38
N VAL A 74 -11.66 16.72 3.96
CA VAL A 74 -10.89 17.96 3.89
C VAL A 74 -9.55 17.65 3.22
N ASP A 75 -9.28 18.28 2.08
CA ASP A 75 -8.00 18.13 1.38
C ASP A 75 -6.97 19.08 1.98
N ASN A 76 -6.23 18.56 2.98
CA ASN A 76 -5.17 19.30 3.67
C ASN A 76 -4.01 19.67 2.74
N PHE A 77 -3.85 18.99 1.60
CA PHE A 77 -2.86 19.34 0.58
C PHE A 77 -3.20 20.69 -0.08
N ASN A 78 -4.49 20.99 -0.22
CA ASN A 78 -5.02 22.20 -0.85
C ASN A 78 -5.64 23.15 0.18
N GLN A 79 -4.93 23.40 1.29
CA GLN A 79 -5.31 24.35 2.35
C GLN A 79 -6.60 24.01 3.12
N GLY A 80 -6.98 22.73 3.14
CA GLY A 80 -8.19 22.27 3.79
C GLY A 80 -9.45 22.42 2.94
N LEU A 81 -9.32 22.25 1.61
CA LEU A 81 -10.42 22.38 0.67
C LEU A 81 -11.51 21.32 0.97
N PRO A 82 -12.80 21.70 1.14
CA PRO A 82 -13.87 20.74 1.34
C PRO A 82 -14.13 19.92 0.07
N ILE A 83 -14.05 18.59 0.17
CA ILE A 83 -14.31 17.67 -0.94
C ILE A 83 -15.42 16.70 -0.55
N THR A 84 -16.48 16.60 -1.37
CA THR A 84 -17.50 15.57 -1.21
C THR A 84 -17.38 14.53 -2.32
N MET A 85 -17.35 13.26 -1.93
CA MET A 85 -17.06 12.12 -2.80
C MET A 85 -17.91 10.89 -2.47
N VAL A 86 -17.97 9.95 -3.40
CA VAL A 86 -18.57 8.62 -3.23
C VAL A 86 -17.51 7.56 -3.53
N THR A 87 -17.26 6.66 -2.58
CA THR A 87 -16.23 5.60 -2.69
C THR A 87 -16.88 4.23 -2.88
N ASN A 88 -16.33 3.39 -3.76
CA ASN A 88 -16.67 1.97 -3.85
C ASN A 88 -15.95 1.20 -2.73
N LYS A 89 -16.71 0.51 -1.87
CA LYS A 89 -16.18 -0.24 -0.71
C LYS A 89 -15.21 -1.36 -1.08
N GLU A 90 -15.38 -2.00 -2.24
CA GLU A 90 -14.60 -3.18 -2.66
C GLU A 90 -13.29 -2.79 -3.35
N THR A 91 -13.32 -1.77 -4.22
CA THR A 91 -12.12 -1.36 -4.99
C THR A 91 -11.39 -0.17 -4.39
N ASN A 92 -12.03 0.57 -3.48
CA ASN A 92 -11.60 1.89 -3.00
C ASN A 92 -11.47 2.96 -4.11
N ASP A 93 -11.88 2.68 -5.35
CA ASP A 93 -12.06 3.71 -6.39
C ASP A 93 -13.12 4.72 -5.89
N PHE A 94 -13.00 6.01 -6.21
CA PHE A 94 -13.90 7.05 -5.69
C PHE A 94 -14.22 8.11 -6.73
N VAL A 95 -15.40 8.70 -6.63
CA VAL A 95 -15.90 9.75 -7.51
C VAL A 95 -16.01 11.04 -6.73
N ILE A 96 -15.31 12.09 -7.18
CA ILE A 96 -15.46 13.45 -6.64
C ILE A 96 -16.72 14.06 -7.24
N VAL A 97 -17.57 14.60 -6.37
CA VAL A 97 -18.89 15.17 -6.69
C VAL A 97 -18.93 16.68 -6.42
N LYS A 98 -18.30 17.14 -5.34
CA LYS A 98 -18.19 18.56 -5.00
C LYS A 98 -16.77 18.94 -4.58
N VAL A 99 -16.38 20.16 -4.93
CA VAL A 99 -15.15 20.84 -4.51
C VAL A 99 -15.54 22.23 -4.00
N ASP A 100 -15.12 22.58 -2.78
CA ASP A 100 -15.47 23.83 -2.09
C ASP A 100 -17.00 24.11 -2.07
N GLU A 101 -17.78 23.11 -1.66
CA GLU A 101 -19.26 23.09 -1.68
C GLU A 101 -19.93 23.20 -3.07
N HIS A 102 -19.19 23.52 -4.14
CA HIS A 102 -19.68 23.57 -5.51
C HIS A 102 -19.75 22.17 -6.15
N GLU A 103 -20.90 21.83 -6.71
CA GLU A 103 -21.07 20.60 -7.49
C GLU A 103 -20.39 20.69 -8.86
N LEU A 104 -19.71 19.61 -9.23
CA LEU A 104 -19.04 19.48 -10.51
C LEU A 104 -20.05 19.16 -11.62
N ALA A 105 -19.94 19.85 -12.75
CA ALA A 105 -20.72 19.53 -13.95
C ALA A 105 -20.46 18.08 -14.41
N GLU A 106 -19.18 17.70 -14.46
CA GLU A 106 -18.71 16.35 -14.73
C GLU A 106 -18.06 15.76 -13.47
N TYR A 107 -18.56 14.61 -13.02
CA TYR A 107 -18.06 13.93 -11.84
C TYR A 107 -16.76 13.20 -12.18
N GLN A 108 -15.76 13.31 -11.31
CA GLN A 108 -14.41 12.83 -11.60
C GLN A 108 -14.15 11.52 -10.85
N LEU A 109 -14.16 10.42 -11.59
CA LEU A 109 -13.75 9.10 -11.11
C LEU A 109 -12.23 9.06 -10.93
N ILE A 110 -11.75 8.83 -9.72
CA ILE A 110 -10.35 8.57 -9.37
C ILE A 110 -10.19 7.07 -9.08
N TYR A 111 -9.37 6.40 -9.88
CA TYR A 111 -9.03 4.99 -9.69
C TYR A 111 -8.00 4.82 -8.56
N SER A 112 -8.27 3.93 -7.61
CA SER A 112 -7.36 3.63 -6.49
C SER A 112 -6.40 2.49 -6.82
N VAL A 113 -5.32 2.43 -6.04
CA VAL A 113 -4.30 1.37 -6.09
C VAL A 113 -4.90 0.00 -5.72
N PRO A 114 -4.86 -1.01 -6.61
CA PRO A 114 -5.29 -2.37 -6.26
C PRO A 114 -4.33 -3.01 -5.25
N LYS A 115 -4.83 -3.94 -4.42
CA LYS A 115 -3.99 -4.79 -3.57
C LYS A 115 -3.06 -5.63 -4.46
N LEU A 116 -1.75 -5.47 -4.32
CA LEU A 116 -0.76 -6.35 -4.94
C LEU A 116 -0.91 -7.77 -4.35
N GLN A 117 -1.01 -8.77 -5.22
CA GLN A 117 -1.06 -10.17 -4.80
C GLN A 117 0.37 -10.73 -4.63
N PRO A 118 0.60 -11.67 -3.69
CA PRO A 118 1.85 -12.41 -3.63
C PRO A 118 2.04 -13.21 -4.93
N PHE A 119 3.27 -13.25 -5.44
CA PHE A 119 3.58 -14.06 -6.61
C PHE A 119 3.40 -15.55 -6.27
N LYS A 120 2.42 -16.19 -6.93
CA LYS A 120 2.20 -17.63 -6.88
C LYS A 120 2.80 -18.27 -8.14
N ASN A 121 3.55 -19.38 -8.00
CA ASN A 121 4.27 -20.01 -9.11
C ASN A 121 3.34 -20.60 -10.20
N ASP A 122 2.10 -20.91 -9.83
CA ASP A 122 1.02 -21.37 -10.70
C ASP A 122 0.54 -20.29 -11.69
N ILE A 123 0.73 -18.99 -11.41
CA ILE A 123 0.40 -17.89 -12.34
C ILE A 123 1.16 -18.02 -13.68
N LEU A 124 2.36 -18.62 -13.63
CA LEU A 124 3.15 -18.90 -14.83
C LEU A 124 2.77 -20.22 -15.51
N GLN A 125 1.96 -21.07 -14.89
CA GLN A 125 1.60 -22.41 -15.34
C GLN A 125 0.14 -22.45 -15.80
N LYS A 126 -0.10 -22.53 -17.11
CA LYS A 126 -1.38 -23.02 -17.62
C LYS A 126 -1.48 -24.50 -17.31
N GLU A 127 -2.53 -24.88 -16.59
CA GLU A 127 -2.94 -26.28 -16.49
C GLU A 127 -3.80 -26.62 -17.70
N THR A 128 -3.16 -27.19 -18.73
CA THR A 128 -3.86 -27.74 -19.89
C THR A 128 -4.17 -29.21 -19.58
N VAL A 129 -5.43 -29.51 -19.26
CA VAL A 129 -5.91 -30.89 -19.11
C VAL A 129 -6.00 -31.51 -20.50
N VAL A 130 -5.02 -32.35 -20.85
CA VAL A 130 -5.02 -33.10 -22.11
C VAL A 130 -5.89 -34.34 -21.93
N SER A 131 -7.17 -34.25 -22.30
CA SER A 131 -8.07 -35.41 -22.37
C SER A 131 -7.55 -36.38 -23.42
N SER A 132 -7.14 -37.58 -23.00
CA SER A 132 -6.57 -38.61 -23.87
C SER A 132 -7.65 -39.39 -24.65
N ASP A 133 -8.50 -38.68 -25.39
CA ASP A 133 -9.50 -39.26 -26.30
C ASP A 133 -8.85 -39.73 -27.61
N THR A 134 -7.93 -40.68 -27.50
CA THR A 134 -7.40 -41.43 -28.65
C THR A 134 -8.25 -42.68 -28.88
N ASN A 135 -9.36 -42.50 -29.59
CA ASN A 135 -10.13 -43.62 -30.13
C ASN A 135 -9.30 -44.40 -31.17
N ILE A 136 -8.63 -45.46 -30.73
CA ILE A 136 -8.06 -46.48 -31.60
C ILE A 136 -9.09 -47.62 -31.70
N GLU A 137 -9.87 -47.62 -32.77
CA GLU A 137 -10.70 -48.78 -33.11
C GLU A 137 -9.81 -49.95 -33.53
N THR A 138 -9.80 -51.04 -32.75
CA THR A 138 -9.34 -52.36 -33.23
C THR A 138 -10.10 -53.46 -32.47
N PRO A 139 -10.70 -54.46 -33.16
CA PRO A 139 -11.69 -55.32 -32.52
C PRO A 139 -11.11 -56.57 -31.82
N SER A 140 -11.83 -56.98 -30.77
CA SER A 140 -11.98 -58.36 -30.25
C SER A 140 -10.75 -59.10 -29.70
N SER A 141 -10.69 -59.21 -28.36
CA SER A 141 -10.66 -60.51 -27.63
C SER A 141 -10.87 -60.30 -26.12
N PRO A 142 -11.48 -61.25 -25.38
CA PRO A 142 -11.86 -61.04 -23.98
C PRO A 142 -10.85 -61.62 -22.99
N SER A 143 -10.18 -60.78 -22.18
CA SER A 143 -9.57 -61.24 -20.93
C SER A 143 -9.30 -60.12 -19.93
N THR A 144 -9.68 -60.38 -18.67
CA THR A 144 -9.17 -59.78 -17.43
C THR A 144 -9.37 -58.27 -17.22
N ALA A 145 -10.26 -57.93 -16.27
CA ALA A 145 -10.39 -56.58 -15.77
C ALA A 145 -9.10 -56.11 -15.06
N SER A 146 -8.50 -55.06 -15.58
CA SER A 146 -7.46 -54.25 -14.93
C SER A 146 -8.00 -52.82 -14.85
N GLU A 147 -8.26 -52.33 -13.64
CA GLU A 147 -8.59 -50.92 -13.40
C GLU A 147 -7.36 -50.05 -13.68
N THR A 148 -7.15 -49.78 -14.96
CA THR A 148 -6.06 -48.93 -15.43
C THR A 148 -6.52 -47.49 -15.29
N VAL A 149 -6.38 -46.93 -14.08
CA VAL A 149 -6.66 -45.52 -13.79
C VAL A 149 -5.86 -44.66 -14.77
N SER A 150 -6.57 -43.94 -15.65
CA SER A 150 -5.93 -42.96 -16.55
C SER A 150 -5.22 -41.92 -15.69
N LYS A 151 -3.89 -41.89 -15.77
CA LYS A 151 -3.09 -40.81 -15.22
C LYS A 151 -2.99 -39.73 -16.29
N ASP A 152 -4.02 -38.92 -16.38
CA ASP A 152 -4.04 -37.75 -17.26
C ASP A 152 -2.82 -36.89 -16.92
N ALA A 153 -1.88 -36.80 -17.88
CA ALA A 153 -0.65 -36.07 -17.67
C ALA A 153 -0.94 -34.57 -17.77
N ILE A 154 -1.00 -33.89 -16.63
CA ILE A 154 -1.13 -32.43 -16.58
C ILE A 154 0.15 -31.82 -17.16
N ILE A 155 0.09 -31.45 -18.44
CA ILE A 155 1.15 -30.66 -19.08
C ILE A 155 1.00 -29.22 -18.59
N LYS A 156 1.92 -28.81 -17.72
CA LYS A 156 2.03 -27.43 -17.23
C LYS A 156 2.74 -26.60 -18.30
N GLU A 157 1.96 -26.04 -19.23
CA GLU A 157 2.48 -25.11 -20.22
C GLU A 157 2.79 -23.77 -19.56
N PHE A 158 3.94 -23.17 -19.90
CA PHE A 158 4.23 -21.83 -19.42
C PHE A 158 3.43 -20.78 -20.18
N LYS A 159 3.00 -19.74 -19.48
CA LYS A 159 2.44 -18.54 -20.11
C LYS A 159 3.51 -17.87 -21.00
N GLU A 160 3.10 -17.40 -22.17
CA GLU A 160 3.95 -16.66 -23.09
C GLU A 160 4.22 -15.25 -22.51
N ILE A 161 5.44 -15.00 -22.04
CA ILE A 161 5.89 -13.71 -21.50
C ILE A 161 6.82 -13.09 -22.54
N LYS A 162 6.47 -11.91 -23.06
CA LYS A 162 7.27 -11.19 -24.07
C LYS A 162 8.07 -10.08 -23.43
N ASN A 163 7.54 -9.47 -22.37
CA ASN A 163 8.14 -8.32 -21.70
C ASN A 163 7.96 -8.43 -20.19
N TYR A 164 9.06 -8.30 -19.45
CA TYR A 164 9.01 -8.19 -18.00
C TYR A 164 9.89 -7.05 -17.47
N TYR A 165 9.51 -6.55 -16.30
CA TYR A 165 10.21 -5.53 -15.56
C TYR A 165 10.38 -6.00 -14.11
N ILE A 166 11.61 -5.95 -13.59
CA ILE A 166 11.92 -6.18 -12.17
C ILE A 166 12.35 -4.85 -11.56
N SER A 167 11.79 -4.48 -10.40
CA SER A 167 12.19 -3.30 -9.62
C SER A 167 12.41 -3.62 -8.15
N ASN A 168 12.97 -2.68 -7.38
CA ASN A 168 12.90 -2.68 -5.92
C ASN A 168 11.45 -2.84 -5.42
N LYS A 169 11.28 -3.59 -4.32
CA LYS A 169 10.01 -3.67 -3.58
C LYS A 169 10.14 -2.80 -2.33
N TRP A 170 9.97 -1.50 -2.54
CA TRP A 170 10.08 -0.51 -1.48
C TRP A 170 9.26 -0.88 -0.23
N ASN A 171 9.86 -0.72 0.95
CA ASN A 171 9.23 -0.98 2.24
C ASN A 171 8.87 0.33 2.94
N GLY A 172 7.73 0.89 2.57
CA GLY A 172 7.20 2.07 3.24
C GLY A 172 5.68 2.10 3.23
N MET A 173 5.14 3.25 2.84
CA MET A 173 3.71 3.48 2.71
C MET A 173 3.38 3.91 1.28
N ASN A 174 2.46 3.20 0.65
CA ASN A 174 1.93 3.59 -0.67
C ASN A 174 1.19 4.93 -0.55
N ILE A 175 1.70 5.95 -1.24
CA ILE A 175 1.09 7.27 -1.44
C ILE A 175 0.68 7.42 -2.90
N GLN A 176 -0.62 7.58 -3.15
CA GLN A 176 -1.16 7.92 -4.45
C GLN A 176 -1.32 9.44 -4.56
N VAL A 177 -0.58 10.06 -5.47
CA VAL A 177 -0.74 11.47 -5.86
C VAL A 177 -1.62 11.54 -7.10
N PHE A 178 -2.73 12.29 -7.03
CA PHE A 178 -3.75 12.37 -8.07
C PHE A 178 -4.18 13.81 -8.33
N LYS A 179 -4.85 14.04 -9.46
CA LYS A 179 -5.31 15.36 -9.89
C LYS A 179 -6.80 15.36 -10.14
N TYR A 180 -7.41 16.50 -9.83
CA TYR A 180 -8.82 16.77 -10.05
C TYR A 180 -9.02 18.24 -10.37
N PHE A 181 -10.19 18.58 -10.87
CA PHE A 181 -10.60 19.94 -11.21
C PHE A 181 -11.79 20.37 -10.33
N ASP A 182 -11.93 21.67 -10.08
CA ASP A 182 -13.16 22.24 -9.51
C ASP A 182 -14.21 22.56 -10.60
N SER A 183 -15.35 23.15 -10.18
CA SER A 183 -16.42 23.60 -11.08
C SER A 183 -16.03 24.75 -12.01
N PHE A 184 -14.87 25.38 -11.79
CA PHE A 184 -14.34 26.49 -12.59
C PHE A 184 -13.20 26.05 -13.52
N GLY A 185 -12.82 24.77 -13.47
CA GLY A 185 -11.72 24.21 -14.27
C GLY A 185 -10.33 24.44 -13.67
N ASN A 186 -10.22 24.90 -12.41
CA ASN A 186 -8.92 25.02 -11.75
C ASN A 186 -8.39 23.62 -11.42
N LEU A 187 -7.11 23.38 -11.74
CA LEU A 187 -6.41 22.12 -11.49
C LEU A 187 -5.87 22.06 -10.05
N TYR A 188 -6.23 21.00 -9.34
CA TYR A 188 -5.70 20.64 -8.02
C TYR A 188 -4.90 19.35 -8.11
N VAL A 189 -3.89 19.23 -7.23
CA VAL A 189 -3.10 18.02 -7.01
C VAL A 189 -3.19 17.69 -5.53
N SER A 190 -3.47 16.44 -5.20
CA SER A 190 -3.52 15.96 -3.82
C SER A 190 -2.92 14.57 -3.69
N ALA A 191 -2.69 14.14 -2.46
CA ALA A 191 -2.12 12.86 -2.10
C ALA A 191 -3.06 12.10 -1.16
N LYS A 192 -3.11 10.77 -1.28
CA LYS A 192 -3.77 9.87 -0.33
C LYS A 192 -2.89 8.66 -0.01
N PRO A 193 -2.77 8.23 1.25
CA PRO A 193 -2.32 6.89 1.56
C PRO A 193 -3.44 5.90 1.21
N ARG A 194 -3.13 4.60 1.25
CA ARG A 194 -4.08 3.57 0.82
C ARG A 194 -5.34 3.42 1.70
N ALA A 195 -5.28 3.82 2.98
CA ALA A 195 -6.35 3.61 3.96
C ALA A 195 -7.22 4.85 4.25
N SER A 196 -6.91 6.01 3.69
CA SER A 196 -7.68 7.25 3.88
C SER A 196 -7.93 7.96 2.53
N PRO A 197 -8.94 8.84 2.44
CA PRO A 197 -9.26 9.54 1.20
C PRO A 197 -8.25 10.64 0.84
N PHE A 198 -7.54 11.17 1.84
CA PHE A 198 -6.49 12.19 1.71
C PHE A 198 -5.37 11.95 2.72
N ALA A 199 -4.17 12.45 2.44
CA ALA A 199 -3.07 12.52 3.38
C ALA A 199 -3.36 13.56 4.47
N LEU A 200 -3.07 13.17 5.71
CA LEU A 200 -3.13 14.04 6.88
C LEU A 200 -2.04 13.63 7.88
N ASN A 201 -1.69 14.55 8.78
CA ASN A 201 -0.91 14.21 9.96
C ASN A 201 -1.88 13.71 11.02
N ASP A 202 -1.66 12.50 11.54
CA ASP A 202 -2.47 11.93 12.62
C ASP A 202 -1.61 11.18 13.65
N PRO A 203 -2.08 11.02 14.91
CA PRO A 203 -1.28 10.41 15.97
C PRO A 203 -0.88 8.94 15.74
N LYS A 204 -1.56 8.21 14.84
CA LYS A 204 -1.29 6.81 14.51
C LYS A 204 -0.33 6.68 13.31
N SER A 205 -0.51 7.50 12.27
CA SER A 205 0.31 7.46 11.05
C SER A 205 1.56 8.36 11.11
N GLY A 206 1.60 9.32 12.05
CA GLY A 206 2.66 10.31 12.15
C GLY A 206 2.48 11.51 11.19
N PRO A 207 3.53 12.33 11.00
CA PRO A 207 3.48 13.56 10.21
C PRO A 207 3.64 13.29 8.70
N VAL A 208 2.78 12.42 8.16
CA VAL A 208 2.83 11.95 6.76
C VAL A 208 2.74 13.08 5.74
N LEU A 209 1.84 14.03 5.98
CA LEU A 209 1.65 15.17 5.09
C LEU A 209 2.87 16.10 5.12
N ASP A 210 3.49 16.28 6.29
CA ASP A 210 4.70 17.10 6.42
C ASP A 210 5.88 16.47 5.70
N TYR A 211 6.05 15.14 5.79
CA TYR A 211 7.10 14.44 5.05
C TYR A 211 6.91 14.50 3.53
N ILE A 212 5.68 14.34 3.04
CA ILE A 212 5.38 14.53 1.61
C ILE A 212 5.74 15.97 1.20
N ASN A 213 5.24 16.97 1.93
CA ASN A 213 5.52 18.38 1.64
C ASN A 213 7.02 18.69 1.68
N GLN A 214 7.76 18.17 2.67
CA GLN A 214 9.22 18.32 2.78
C GLN A 214 9.93 17.78 1.54
N ILE A 215 9.54 16.62 1.02
CA ILE A 215 10.12 16.05 -0.20
C ILE A 215 9.78 16.92 -1.41
N LEU A 216 8.51 17.31 -1.57
CA LEU A 216 8.09 18.12 -2.71
C LEU A 216 8.80 19.49 -2.72
N SER A 217 9.03 20.11 -1.56
CA SER A 217 9.77 21.38 -1.46
C SER A 217 11.27 21.28 -1.75
N LYS A 218 11.89 20.08 -1.78
CA LYS A 218 13.32 19.93 -2.13
C LYS A 218 13.59 20.27 -3.60
N ASP A 219 12.70 19.88 -4.53
CA ASP A 219 12.84 20.12 -5.97
C ASP A 219 12.79 21.62 -6.35
N GLU A 220 12.18 22.46 -5.51
CA GLU A 220 12.06 23.91 -5.76
C GLU A 220 13.42 24.63 -5.64
N GLN A 221 14.26 24.23 -4.67
CA GLN A 221 15.51 24.93 -4.35
C GLN A 221 16.57 24.82 -5.46
N VAL A 222 16.48 23.81 -6.32
CA VAL A 222 17.42 23.58 -7.43
C VAL A 222 17.13 24.48 -8.64
N THR A 223 15.95 25.10 -8.71
CA THR A 223 15.47 25.74 -9.97
C THR A 223 15.63 27.27 -10.00
N LEU A 224 15.96 27.93 -8.90
CA LEU A 224 16.06 29.40 -8.82
C LEU A 224 17.35 30.01 -9.41
N SER A 225 18.22 29.22 -10.06
CA SER A 225 19.51 29.69 -10.58
C SER A 225 19.57 30.06 -12.06
N GLU A 226 18.63 29.62 -12.91
CA GLU A 226 18.72 29.87 -14.37
C GLU A 226 17.39 30.31 -15.02
N ASN A 227 17.47 31.34 -15.85
CA ASN A 227 16.34 32.04 -16.47
C ASN A 227 15.55 31.17 -17.45
N GLN A 228 14.21 31.15 -17.33
CA GLN A 228 13.30 31.18 -18.49
C GLN A 228 11.84 31.44 -18.09
N GLU A 229 11.19 32.38 -18.77
CA GLU A 229 9.74 32.61 -18.68
C GLU A 229 8.99 31.59 -19.55
N LEU A 230 8.05 30.85 -18.96
CA LEU A 230 7.06 30.08 -19.70
C LEU A 230 5.72 30.14 -18.97
N TYR A 231 4.72 30.76 -19.62
CA TYR A 231 3.40 31.00 -19.04
C TYR A 231 2.61 29.71 -18.83
N TYR A 232 2.52 29.26 -17.57
CA TYR A 232 1.40 28.46 -17.10
C TYR A 232 0.51 29.32 -16.20
N GLN A 233 -0.77 29.42 -16.57
CA GLN A 233 -1.70 30.36 -15.95
C GLN A 233 -2.17 29.85 -14.58
N LYS A 234 -1.46 30.29 -13.52
CA LYS A 234 -1.91 30.40 -12.12
C LYS A 234 -2.65 29.18 -11.54
N VAL A 235 -1.90 28.17 -11.12
CA VAL A 235 -2.39 27.11 -10.22
C VAL A 235 -2.62 27.68 -8.82
N SER A 236 -3.73 27.31 -8.18
CA SER A 236 -3.97 27.53 -6.76
C SER A 236 -4.57 26.26 -6.13
N SER A 237 -4.00 25.66 -5.07
CA SER A 237 -2.74 26.03 -4.42
C SER A 237 -2.24 24.99 -3.39
N PHE A 238 -0.95 24.63 -3.31
CA PHE A 238 0.25 25.08 -4.08
C PHE A 238 0.36 26.62 -4.25
N LYS A 239 0.56 27.38 -3.16
CA LYS A 239 0.34 28.86 -3.20
C LYS A 239 1.56 29.76 -3.40
N ASN A 240 2.76 29.22 -3.65
CA ASN A 240 3.94 30.01 -4.06
C ASN A 240 5.15 29.19 -4.59
N GLY A 241 5.01 27.86 -4.72
CA GLY A 241 6.13 26.95 -4.99
C GLY A 241 5.85 26.05 -6.20
N SER A 242 6.88 25.79 -6.99
CA SER A 242 6.80 25.02 -8.23
C SER A 242 6.44 23.56 -7.97
N ILE A 243 5.55 22.99 -8.79
CA ILE A 243 5.29 21.55 -8.76
C ILE A 243 6.63 20.83 -9.05
N PRO A 244 7.04 19.85 -8.22
CA PRO A 244 8.30 19.13 -8.37
C PRO A 244 8.49 18.65 -9.80
N LYS A 245 9.66 18.89 -10.41
CA LYS A 245 9.92 18.54 -11.82
C LYS A 245 9.71 17.05 -12.07
N SER A 246 10.05 16.23 -11.07
CA SER A 246 9.76 14.81 -10.95
C SER A 246 8.26 14.50 -11.17
N ILE A 247 7.38 15.12 -10.38
CA ILE A 247 5.92 15.02 -10.55
C ILE A 247 5.50 15.60 -11.89
N GLU A 248 5.86 16.85 -12.21
CA GLU A 248 5.40 17.56 -13.41
C GLU A 248 5.65 16.75 -14.71
N ALA A 249 6.84 16.17 -14.86
CA ALA A 249 7.22 15.36 -16.02
C ALA A 249 6.54 13.98 -16.07
N LEU A 250 6.32 13.35 -14.91
CA LEU A 250 5.63 12.05 -14.84
C LEU A 250 4.11 12.20 -14.99
N PHE A 251 3.55 13.35 -14.59
CA PHE A 251 2.14 13.44 -14.20
C PHE A 251 1.33 14.54 -14.90
N LEU A 252 1.86 15.76 -14.98
CA LEU A 252 1.08 16.91 -15.45
C LEU A 252 1.19 17.09 -16.96
N LYS A 253 2.37 16.83 -17.52
CA LYS A 253 2.62 16.83 -18.98
C LYS A 253 1.97 15.65 -19.71
N LYS A 254 1.32 14.72 -19.01
CA LYS A 254 0.64 13.55 -19.58
C LYS A 254 -0.86 13.59 -19.25
N SER A 255 -1.68 13.96 -20.23
CA SER A 255 -3.14 14.04 -20.08
C SER A 255 -3.78 12.69 -19.76
N GLN A 256 -3.21 11.60 -20.27
CA GLN A 256 -3.66 10.23 -20.01
C GLN A 256 -3.33 9.71 -18.61
N VAL A 257 -2.47 10.37 -17.82
CA VAL A 257 -2.15 9.93 -16.46
C VAL A 257 -3.02 10.67 -15.45
N GLN A 258 -3.83 9.94 -14.67
CA GLN A 258 -4.68 10.50 -13.61
C GLN A 258 -4.01 10.53 -12.24
N SER A 259 -3.13 9.56 -11.97
CA SER A 259 -2.37 9.53 -10.73
C SER A 259 -1.04 8.82 -10.89
N VAL A 260 -0.13 9.13 -9.97
CA VAL A 260 1.17 8.48 -9.79
C VAL A 260 1.23 7.95 -8.37
N VAL A 261 1.77 6.74 -8.22
CA VAL A 261 1.86 6.04 -6.94
C VAL A 261 3.31 5.89 -6.58
N PHE A 262 3.62 6.26 -5.35
CA PHE A 262 4.95 6.27 -4.76
C PHE A 262 4.95 5.40 -3.50
N GLU A 263 6.11 4.89 -3.12
CA GLU A 263 6.36 4.48 -1.74
C GLU A 263 7.00 5.67 -1.00
N LEU A 264 6.35 6.16 0.06
CA LEU A 264 6.99 7.04 1.04
C LEU A 264 7.80 6.17 1.99
N CYS A 265 9.13 6.30 1.96
CA CYS A 265 10.05 5.54 2.80
C CYS A 265 11.29 6.37 3.20
N GLY A 266 12.04 5.87 4.19
CA GLY A 266 13.26 6.50 4.69
C GLY A 266 13.47 6.24 6.19
N SER A 267 14.61 6.66 6.73
CA SER A 267 14.99 6.45 8.14
C SER A 267 14.19 7.28 9.16
N LEU A 268 13.46 8.32 8.71
CA LEU A 268 12.51 9.07 9.54
C LEU A 268 11.18 8.32 9.77
N LEU A 269 10.95 7.20 9.06
CA LEU A 269 9.75 6.38 9.21
C LEU A 269 10.07 4.97 9.75
N PRO A 270 9.13 4.38 10.53
CA PRO A 270 9.34 3.08 11.16
C PRO A 270 9.21 1.94 10.13
N HIS A 271 10.33 1.50 9.57
CA HIS A 271 10.41 0.50 8.51
C HIS A 271 11.29 -0.70 8.89
N ILE A 272 10.99 -1.88 8.32
CA ILE A 272 11.78 -3.10 8.59
C ILE A 272 13.12 -3.07 7.86
N VAL A 273 13.22 -2.28 6.79
CA VAL A 273 14.46 -2.01 6.06
C VAL A 273 15.14 -0.76 6.62
N LYS A 274 16.44 -0.85 6.85
CA LYS A 274 17.30 0.25 7.26
C LYS A 274 17.70 1.10 6.06
N TYR A 275 16.99 2.18 5.83
CA TYR A 275 17.34 3.17 4.82
C TYR A 275 18.54 4.03 5.24
N ASP A 276 19.36 4.40 4.26
CA ASP A 276 20.48 5.34 4.36
C ASP A 276 20.10 6.79 4.00
N PHE A 277 18.89 7.01 3.50
CA PHE A 277 18.27 8.33 3.31
C PHE A 277 17.23 8.65 4.39
N GLU A 278 16.99 9.94 4.65
CA GLU A 278 16.03 10.41 5.66
C GLU A 278 14.58 10.08 5.30
N ILE A 279 14.11 10.58 4.15
CA ILE A 279 12.71 10.49 3.71
C ILE A 279 12.64 10.83 2.21
N ASP A 280 11.97 9.98 1.43
CA ASP A 280 11.84 10.10 -0.03
C ASP A 280 10.54 9.44 -0.57
N LEU A 281 10.11 9.83 -1.77
CA LEU A 281 8.95 9.29 -2.50
C LEU A 281 9.43 8.49 -3.72
N LYS A 282 9.58 7.18 -3.56
CA LYS A 282 10.07 6.30 -4.62
C LYS A 282 8.95 5.94 -5.61
N PRO A 283 9.04 6.32 -6.90
CA PRO A 283 7.96 6.10 -7.85
C PRO A 283 7.76 4.61 -8.16
N LEU A 284 6.50 4.17 -8.19
CA LEU A 284 6.13 2.77 -8.43
C LEU A 284 5.38 2.59 -9.76
N PHE A 285 4.26 3.28 -9.94
CA PHE A 285 3.39 3.12 -11.12
C PHE A 285 2.52 4.36 -11.39
N THR A 286 2.09 4.51 -12.64
CA THR A 286 1.06 5.45 -13.07
C THR A 286 -0.29 4.75 -13.19
N ILE A 287 -1.38 5.50 -13.01
CA ILE A 287 -2.75 5.03 -13.27
C ILE A 287 -3.39 5.91 -14.34
N SER A 288 -3.92 5.28 -15.39
CA SER A 288 -4.50 5.93 -16.55
C SER A 288 -5.88 6.55 -16.27
N SER A 289 -6.18 7.71 -16.85
CA SER A 289 -7.45 8.44 -16.66
C SER A 289 -8.65 7.86 -17.40
N ASP A 290 -8.41 7.11 -18.48
CA ASP A 290 -9.43 6.57 -19.38
C ASP A 290 -10.04 5.24 -18.90
N ASN A 291 -9.24 4.40 -18.24
CA ASN A 291 -9.63 3.02 -17.91
C ASN A 291 -9.03 2.49 -16.59
N GLY A 292 -8.28 3.30 -15.85
CA GLY A 292 -7.65 2.89 -14.59
C GLY A 292 -6.49 1.89 -14.77
N LYS A 293 -5.93 1.74 -15.98
CA LYS A 293 -4.77 0.89 -16.23
C LYS A 293 -3.59 1.35 -15.39
N VAL A 294 -3.10 0.43 -14.56
CA VAL A 294 -1.85 0.58 -13.80
C VAL A 294 -0.68 0.21 -14.72
N SER A 295 0.37 1.03 -14.76
CA SER A 295 1.61 0.75 -15.51
C SER A 295 2.83 1.09 -14.65
N PRO A 296 3.84 0.20 -14.52
CA PRO A 296 5.03 0.49 -13.72
C PRO A 296 5.80 1.69 -14.29
N ILE A 297 6.40 2.48 -13.41
CA ILE A 297 7.33 3.54 -13.82
C ILE A 297 8.68 2.88 -14.10
N ILE A 298 9.04 2.87 -15.38
CA ILE A 298 10.30 2.34 -15.88
C ILE A 298 11.30 3.50 -15.90
N VAL A 299 12.25 3.49 -14.96
CA VAL A 299 13.30 4.50 -14.81
C VAL A 299 14.48 4.19 -15.75
N SER A 300 15.13 5.23 -16.29
CA SER A 300 16.23 5.07 -17.25
C SER A 300 17.49 4.48 -16.60
N GLN A 301 18.36 3.82 -17.40
CA GLN A 301 19.60 3.22 -16.89
C GLN A 301 20.60 4.20 -16.25
N GLN A 302 20.52 5.50 -16.60
CA GLN A 302 21.36 6.52 -15.97
C GLN A 302 20.87 6.84 -14.56
N GLN A 303 19.56 7.12 -14.41
CA GLN A 303 18.93 7.35 -13.11
C GLN A 303 19.04 6.13 -12.17
N GLN A 304 19.06 4.90 -12.69
CA GLN A 304 19.28 3.68 -11.90
C GLN A 304 20.60 3.70 -11.12
N GLN A 305 21.68 4.23 -11.72
CA GLN A 305 23.00 4.30 -11.07
C GLN A 305 23.04 5.36 -9.97
N GLU A 306 22.31 6.47 -10.14
CA GLU A 306 22.23 7.58 -9.19
C GLU A 306 21.34 7.22 -7.98
N GLU A 307 20.24 6.51 -8.19
CA GLU A 307 19.28 6.14 -7.13
C GLU A 307 19.62 4.84 -6.39
N GLY A 308 20.67 4.13 -6.79
CA GLY A 308 21.03 2.80 -6.24
C GLY A 308 19.95 1.73 -6.47
N SER A 309 19.04 1.93 -7.43
CA SER A 309 17.87 1.09 -7.62
C SER A 309 18.17 -0.12 -8.52
N PHE A 310 17.80 -1.33 -8.06
CA PHE A 310 17.91 -2.51 -8.92
C PHE A 310 16.71 -2.54 -9.86
N ILE A 311 16.97 -2.34 -11.14
CA ILE A 311 15.96 -2.37 -12.20
C ILE A 311 16.44 -3.25 -13.36
N GLN A 312 15.57 -4.12 -13.84
CA GLN A 312 15.82 -4.93 -15.03
C GLN A 312 14.56 -4.97 -15.91
N LEU A 313 14.62 -4.27 -17.05
CA LEU A 313 13.67 -4.42 -18.15
C LEU A 313 14.24 -5.44 -19.14
N LYS A 314 13.44 -6.43 -19.55
CA LYS A 314 13.82 -7.37 -20.62
C LYS A 314 12.63 -7.67 -21.52
N SER A 315 12.87 -7.56 -22.82
CA SER A 315 11.99 -8.03 -23.89
C SER A 315 12.55 -9.33 -24.48
N ILE A 316 11.69 -10.20 -25.00
CA ILE A 316 12.10 -11.37 -25.77
C ILE A 316 12.75 -10.90 -27.09
N GLU A 317 13.93 -11.42 -27.41
CA GLU A 317 14.62 -11.05 -28.64
C GLU A 317 13.96 -11.70 -29.86
N PRO A 318 14.00 -11.08 -31.05
CA PRO A 318 13.57 -11.73 -32.29
C PRO A 318 14.33 -13.05 -32.48
N ASN A 319 13.59 -14.14 -32.64
CA ASN A 319 14.07 -15.53 -32.74
C ASN A 319 14.55 -16.19 -31.43
N GLN A 320 14.39 -15.56 -30.26
CA GLN A 320 14.62 -16.25 -28.99
C GLN A 320 13.49 -17.25 -28.70
N ASP A 321 13.87 -18.48 -28.31
CA ASP A 321 12.91 -19.48 -27.85
C ASP A 321 12.23 -19.06 -26.54
N GLN A 322 10.89 -19.17 -26.50
CA GLN A 322 10.06 -18.72 -25.37
C GLN A 322 10.38 -19.49 -24.08
N LYS A 323 10.69 -20.79 -24.18
CA LYS A 323 11.06 -21.59 -23.02
C LYS A 323 12.41 -21.13 -22.46
N SER A 324 13.41 -20.94 -23.31
CA SER A 324 14.71 -20.37 -22.92
C SER A 324 14.58 -18.98 -22.29
N PHE A 325 13.69 -18.12 -22.80
CA PHE A 325 13.40 -16.82 -22.19
C PHE A 325 12.79 -16.95 -20.78
N ASN A 326 11.81 -17.84 -20.61
CA ASN A 326 11.15 -18.09 -19.33
C ASN A 326 12.10 -18.74 -18.31
N ASP A 327 12.92 -19.72 -18.72
CA ASP A 327 13.94 -20.36 -17.88
C ASP A 327 14.98 -19.32 -17.41
N SER A 328 15.40 -18.40 -18.30
CA SER A 328 16.29 -17.28 -17.96
C SER A 328 15.65 -16.33 -16.93
N LEU A 329 14.36 -16.00 -17.06
CA LEU A 329 13.64 -15.19 -16.07
C LEU A 329 13.57 -15.88 -14.70
N LEU A 330 13.22 -17.18 -14.67
CA LEU A 330 13.16 -17.96 -13.43
C LEU A 330 14.52 -18.02 -12.73
N GLN A 331 15.60 -18.25 -13.48
CA GLN A 331 16.95 -18.24 -12.96
C GLN A 331 17.33 -16.87 -12.39
N THR A 332 17.00 -15.77 -13.09
CA THR A 332 17.21 -14.40 -12.61
C THR A 332 16.48 -14.14 -11.29
N VAL A 333 15.19 -14.46 -11.20
CA VAL A 333 14.39 -14.29 -9.97
C VAL A 333 14.94 -15.12 -8.81
N TYR A 334 15.38 -16.35 -9.06
CA TYR A 334 16.01 -17.21 -8.06
C TYR A 334 17.34 -16.63 -7.54
N LEU A 335 18.22 -16.16 -8.44
CA LEU A 335 19.50 -15.57 -8.06
C LEU A 335 19.32 -14.30 -7.22
N ILE A 336 18.41 -13.41 -7.65
CA ILE A 336 18.02 -12.21 -6.89
C ILE A 336 17.55 -12.60 -5.48
N LYS A 337 16.61 -13.55 -5.37
CA LYS A 337 16.09 -14.00 -4.07
C LYS A 337 17.20 -14.55 -3.17
N LYS A 338 18.13 -15.33 -3.72
CA LYS A 338 19.27 -15.88 -2.97
C LYS A 338 20.20 -14.77 -2.45
N GLN A 339 20.61 -13.84 -3.32
CA GLN A 339 21.51 -12.74 -2.96
C GLN A 339 20.93 -11.82 -1.88
N LEU A 340 19.64 -11.49 -1.98
CA LEU A 340 18.97 -10.62 -1.00
C LEU A 340 18.78 -11.32 0.35
N LEU A 341 18.53 -12.63 0.35
CA LEU A 341 18.50 -13.43 1.59
C LEU A 341 19.88 -13.44 2.27
N GLU A 342 20.94 -13.72 1.50
CA GLU A 342 22.32 -13.81 1.99
C GLU A 342 22.83 -12.48 2.57
N ARG A 343 22.55 -11.36 1.88
CA ARG A 343 22.86 -10.00 2.37
C ARG A 343 22.15 -9.68 3.68
N ASN A 344 20.85 -10.00 3.78
CA ASN A 344 20.08 -9.75 4.99
C ASN A 344 20.47 -10.67 6.17
N GLN A 345 20.83 -11.93 5.91
CA GLN A 345 21.38 -12.82 6.93
C GLN A 345 22.73 -12.33 7.46
N THR A 346 23.63 -11.93 6.57
CA THR A 346 24.93 -11.35 6.92
C THR A 346 24.76 -10.09 7.76
N PHE A 347 23.94 -9.15 7.31
CA PHE A 347 23.65 -7.91 8.04
C PHE A 347 23.10 -8.16 9.45
N ARG A 348 22.12 -9.07 9.61
CA ARG A 348 21.59 -9.42 10.94
C ARG A 348 22.67 -9.99 11.86
N LYS A 349 23.52 -10.89 11.33
CA LYS A 349 24.64 -11.47 12.07
C LYS A 349 25.66 -10.42 12.51
N GLU A 350 26.02 -9.49 11.63
CA GLU A 350 26.96 -8.40 11.92
C GLU A 350 26.43 -7.39 12.95
N ASN A 351 25.11 -7.22 13.01
CA ASN A 351 24.44 -6.26 13.91
C ASN A 351 23.80 -6.95 15.15
N ASN A 352 24.11 -8.23 15.40
CA ASN A 352 23.56 -9.04 16.50
C ASN A 352 22.01 -9.07 16.58
N LEU A 353 21.34 -9.04 15.43
CA LEU A 353 19.88 -9.07 15.32
C LEU A 353 19.36 -10.51 15.26
N GLN A 354 18.25 -10.77 15.94
CA GLN A 354 17.66 -12.11 15.99
C GLN A 354 17.09 -12.54 14.63
N GLU A 355 17.31 -13.81 14.26
CA GLU A 355 16.63 -14.41 13.12
C GLU A 355 15.15 -14.63 13.42
N ASN A 356 14.31 -14.58 12.38
CA ASN A 356 12.84 -14.70 12.44
C ASN A 356 12.09 -13.54 13.15
N THR A 357 12.80 -12.51 13.62
CA THR A 357 12.17 -11.26 14.09
C THR A 357 11.96 -10.29 12.92
N VAL A 358 10.74 -9.74 12.81
CA VAL A 358 10.40 -8.67 11.86
C VAL A 358 10.17 -7.39 12.65
N TRP A 359 11.21 -6.57 12.76
CA TRP A 359 11.21 -5.32 13.52
C TRP A 359 11.97 -4.23 12.75
N PHE A 360 11.97 -3.01 13.29
CA PHE A 360 12.59 -1.88 12.60
C PHE A 360 14.09 -2.10 12.34
N ASN A 361 14.55 -1.65 11.17
CA ASN A 361 15.94 -1.76 10.71
C ASN A 361 16.53 -3.20 10.73
N HIS A 362 15.71 -4.25 10.64
CA HIS A 362 16.16 -5.66 10.64
C HIS A 362 16.70 -6.18 9.31
N PHE A 363 16.46 -5.44 8.23
CA PHE A 363 16.87 -5.78 6.87
C PHE A 363 17.70 -4.62 6.31
N ILE A 364 18.74 -4.93 5.55
CA ILE A 364 19.53 -3.93 4.80
C ILE A 364 19.07 -3.82 3.34
N GLU A 365 18.36 -4.84 2.84
CA GLU A 365 17.92 -4.96 1.47
C GLU A 365 16.48 -5.44 1.39
N GLU A 366 15.74 -4.86 0.46
CA GLU A 366 14.35 -5.19 0.16
C GLU A 366 14.19 -6.46 -0.68
N GLY A 367 12.96 -6.89 -0.88
CA GLY A 367 12.62 -7.78 -2.00
C GLY A 367 12.69 -7.05 -3.36
N ARG A 368 12.26 -7.74 -4.42
CA ARG A 368 12.00 -7.15 -5.74
C ARG A 368 10.58 -7.48 -6.19
N VAL A 369 9.99 -6.66 -7.05
CA VAL A 369 8.68 -6.91 -7.69
C VAL A 369 8.92 -7.28 -9.15
N LEU A 370 8.27 -8.36 -9.61
CA LEU A 370 8.22 -8.74 -11.03
C LEU A 370 6.88 -8.27 -11.62
N TYR A 371 6.95 -7.44 -12.65
CA TYR A 371 5.83 -7.01 -13.46
C TYR A 371 5.89 -7.70 -14.81
N LEU A 372 4.79 -8.34 -15.23
CA LEU A 372 4.61 -8.86 -16.58
C LEU A 372 3.92 -7.77 -17.39
N LEU A 373 4.61 -7.19 -18.38
CA LEU A 373 4.17 -5.95 -19.04
C LEU A 373 3.13 -6.18 -20.15
N ASP A 374 2.96 -7.43 -20.57
CA ASP A 374 2.06 -7.81 -21.67
C ASP A 374 0.59 -7.89 -21.24
N GLU A 375 0.28 -7.69 -19.96
CA GLU A 375 -1.06 -7.90 -19.39
C GLU A 375 -1.66 -6.64 -18.77
N ASN A 376 -2.92 -6.37 -19.10
CA ASN A 376 -3.74 -5.35 -18.42
C ASN A 376 -4.34 -5.91 -17.11
N VAL A 377 -3.51 -6.32 -16.15
CA VAL A 377 -4.01 -6.90 -14.89
C VAL A 377 -4.41 -5.80 -13.88
N LYS A 378 -5.68 -5.36 -13.91
CA LYS A 378 -6.37 -4.94 -12.67
C LYS A 378 -6.97 -6.22 -12.06
N PRO A 379 -6.46 -6.76 -10.93
CA PRO A 379 -6.99 -8.00 -10.36
C PRO A 379 -8.46 -7.79 -9.95
N LYS A 380 -9.38 -8.52 -10.58
CA LYS A 380 -10.83 -8.32 -10.36
C LYS A 380 -11.31 -8.74 -8.97
N ASP A 381 -10.60 -9.65 -8.30
CA ASP A 381 -10.92 -10.17 -6.96
C ASP A 381 -9.68 -10.09 -6.05
N SER A 382 -9.24 -8.88 -5.71
CA SER A 382 -8.01 -8.70 -4.92
C SER A 382 -8.16 -8.94 -3.40
N GLU A 383 -9.39 -9.06 -2.89
CA GLU A 383 -9.67 -9.09 -1.45
C GLU A 383 -9.78 -10.51 -0.86
N LYS A 384 -10.34 -11.48 -1.62
CA LYS A 384 -10.68 -12.83 -1.14
C LYS A 384 -9.46 -13.72 -0.82
N SER A 385 -8.28 -13.41 -1.34
CA SER A 385 -7.13 -14.35 -1.31
C SER A 385 -6.36 -14.38 0.03
N HIS A 386 -6.49 -13.36 0.89
CA HIS A 386 -5.72 -13.28 2.14
C HIS A 386 -6.18 -14.22 3.26
N TRP A 387 -7.34 -14.86 3.10
CA TRP A 387 -7.91 -15.82 4.05
C TRP A 387 -8.28 -17.14 3.36
N GLU A 388 -7.57 -17.55 2.30
CA GLU A 388 -7.76 -18.87 1.68
C GLU A 388 -7.16 -20.01 2.53
N GLN A 389 -6.12 -19.73 3.31
CA GLN A 389 -5.36 -20.71 4.11
C GLN A 389 -5.00 -20.12 5.48
N PHE A 390 -5.07 -20.94 6.54
CA PHE A 390 -4.70 -20.52 7.91
C PHE A 390 -3.19 -20.70 8.17
N ASP A 391 -2.37 -20.06 7.33
CA ASP A 391 -0.92 -20.19 7.37
C ASP A 391 -0.26 -19.42 8.53
N ASN A 392 1.06 -19.57 8.69
CA ASN A 392 1.84 -18.90 9.73
C ASN A 392 1.73 -17.35 9.67
N GLY A 393 1.49 -16.78 8.49
CA GLY A 393 1.29 -15.34 8.31
C GLY A 393 -0.06 -14.89 8.86
N VAL A 394 -1.11 -15.67 8.61
CA VAL A 394 -2.44 -15.49 9.22
C VAL A 394 -2.37 -15.67 10.75
N GLN A 395 -1.74 -16.74 11.23
CA GLN A 395 -1.57 -16.99 12.66
C GLN A 395 -0.83 -15.83 13.36
N THR A 396 0.22 -15.29 12.73
CA THR A 396 0.93 -14.11 13.26
C THR A 396 0.03 -12.89 13.37
N LYS A 397 -0.86 -12.62 12.38
CA LYS A 397 -1.84 -11.54 12.46
C LYS A 397 -2.83 -11.73 13.61
N VAL A 398 -3.31 -12.96 13.83
CA VAL A 398 -4.20 -13.27 14.96
C VAL A 398 -3.51 -12.95 16.29
N LEU A 399 -2.26 -13.39 16.49
CA LEU A 399 -1.50 -13.10 17.71
C LEU A 399 -1.21 -11.61 17.89
N MET A 400 -0.92 -10.88 16.80
CA MET A 400 -0.78 -9.41 16.85
C MET A 400 -2.09 -8.72 17.24
N CYS A 401 -3.22 -9.17 16.70
CA CYS A 401 -4.55 -8.64 17.03
C CYS A 401 -4.94 -8.92 18.49
N VAL A 402 -4.64 -10.12 19.01
CA VAL A 402 -4.82 -10.45 20.44
C VAL A 402 -4.01 -9.50 21.32
N LYS A 403 -2.75 -9.23 20.96
CA LYS A 403 -1.91 -8.27 21.67
C LYS A 403 -2.50 -6.85 21.60
N GLU A 404 -2.92 -6.37 20.43
CA GLU A 404 -3.53 -5.05 20.25
C GLU A 404 -4.84 -4.91 21.05
N CYS A 405 -5.69 -5.95 21.07
CA CYS A 405 -6.89 -5.98 21.90
C CYS A 405 -6.54 -5.89 23.40
N THR A 406 -5.53 -6.64 23.84
CA THR A 406 -5.04 -6.61 25.23
C THR A 406 -4.52 -5.23 25.62
N GLU A 407 -3.73 -4.58 24.75
CA GLU A 407 -3.21 -3.23 24.95
C GLU A 407 -4.32 -2.15 24.96
N LYS A 408 -5.41 -2.36 24.20
CA LYS A 408 -6.63 -1.53 24.24
C LYS A 408 -7.53 -1.80 25.45
N GLY A 409 -7.26 -2.84 26.26
CA GLY A 409 -8.14 -3.28 27.35
C GLY A 409 -9.46 -3.91 26.87
N LEU A 410 -9.49 -4.42 25.63
CA LEU A 410 -10.61 -5.16 25.07
C LEU A 410 -10.54 -6.62 25.50
N GLU A 411 -11.70 -7.21 25.83
CA GLU A 411 -11.80 -8.65 26.07
C GLU A 411 -11.49 -9.44 24.80
N ILE A 412 -10.65 -10.47 24.89
CA ILE A 412 -10.36 -11.37 23.79
C ILE A 412 -11.55 -12.30 23.61
N ASN A 413 -12.47 -11.93 22.73
CA ASN A 413 -13.68 -12.69 22.40
C ASN A 413 -13.96 -12.65 20.89
N LYS A 414 -14.89 -13.48 20.43
CA LYS A 414 -15.26 -13.62 19.02
C LYS A 414 -15.62 -12.28 18.35
N GLU A 415 -16.40 -11.44 19.02
CA GLU A 415 -16.89 -10.18 18.44
C GLU A 415 -15.75 -9.18 18.24
N ASN A 416 -14.90 -8.99 19.27
CA ASN A 416 -13.75 -8.10 19.20
C ASN A 416 -12.71 -8.59 18.18
N LEU A 417 -12.39 -9.89 18.17
CA LEU A 417 -11.44 -10.46 17.21
C LEU A 417 -11.93 -10.36 15.76
N CYS A 418 -13.20 -10.66 15.49
CA CYS A 418 -13.78 -10.54 14.15
C CYS A 418 -13.74 -9.10 13.62
N LYS A 419 -13.97 -8.14 14.52
CA LYS A 419 -13.96 -6.70 14.21
C LYS A 419 -12.54 -6.15 13.99
N GLU A 420 -11.59 -6.54 14.84
CA GLU A 420 -10.22 -6.03 14.78
C GLU A 420 -9.36 -6.73 13.71
N LEU A 421 -9.69 -7.97 13.32
CA LEU A 421 -9.08 -8.64 12.15
C LEU A 421 -9.63 -8.19 10.80
N ASP A 422 -10.69 -7.35 10.78
CA ASP A 422 -11.36 -6.84 9.57
C ASP A 422 -11.71 -7.95 8.56
N MET A 423 -12.34 -9.02 9.08
CA MET A 423 -12.70 -10.20 8.29
C MET A 423 -14.14 -10.13 7.79
N ASP A 424 -14.35 -10.46 6.52
CA ASP A 424 -15.69 -10.71 6.00
C ASP A 424 -16.29 -12.00 6.60
N THR A 425 -17.63 -12.09 6.59
CA THR A 425 -18.38 -13.20 7.20
C THR A 425 -17.99 -14.57 6.65
N HIS A 426 -17.62 -14.68 5.37
CA HIS A 426 -17.23 -15.95 4.76
C HIS A 426 -15.83 -16.36 5.24
N SER A 427 -14.85 -15.46 5.14
CA SER A 427 -13.49 -15.68 5.65
C SER A 427 -13.49 -16.02 7.15
N TRP A 428 -14.31 -15.32 7.95
CA TRP A 428 -14.44 -15.60 9.38
C TRP A 428 -15.03 -17.00 9.62
N SER A 429 -16.16 -17.32 8.98
CA SER A 429 -16.83 -18.63 9.15
C SER A 429 -15.94 -19.83 8.80
N ARG A 430 -14.96 -19.63 7.91
CA ARG A 430 -14.01 -20.66 7.47
C ARG A 430 -12.92 -20.97 8.49
N HIS A 431 -12.42 -19.95 9.19
CA HIS A 431 -11.26 -20.05 10.09
C HIS A 431 -11.57 -19.78 11.57
N GLU A 432 -12.84 -19.53 11.93
CA GLU A 432 -13.27 -19.20 13.29
C GLU A 432 -12.69 -20.16 14.34
N SER A 433 -12.74 -21.47 14.09
CA SER A 433 -12.23 -22.47 15.02
C SER A 433 -10.72 -22.32 15.25
N ASP A 434 -9.94 -22.09 14.20
CA ASP A 434 -8.48 -21.99 14.28
C ASP A 434 -8.05 -20.64 14.88
N ILE A 435 -8.76 -19.55 14.55
CA ILE A 435 -8.57 -18.22 15.15
C ILE A 435 -8.82 -18.28 16.66
N LEU A 436 -9.96 -18.83 17.09
CA LEU A 436 -10.31 -18.90 18.51
C LEU A 436 -9.40 -19.87 19.27
N SER A 437 -9.02 -21.00 18.68
CA SER A 437 -8.06 -21.96 19.26
C SER A 437 -6.66 -21.36 19.46
N LEU A 438 -6.23 -20.46 18.57
CA LEU A 438 -4.95 -19.75 18.68
C LEU A 438 -5.01 -18.53 19.61
N ALA A 439 -6.14 -17.82 19.64
CA ALA A 439 -6.31 -16.57 20.37
C ALA A 439 -6.71 -16.75 21.84
N LEU A 440 -7.38 -17.85 22.18
CA LEU A 440 -7.84 -18.14 23.53
C LEU A 440 -6.99 -19.24 24.16
N PRO A 441 -6.70 -19.18 25.47
CA PRO A 441 -6.08 -20.30 26.16
C PRO A 441 -6.99 -21.54 26.10
N PRO A 442 -6.44 -22.76 26.07
CA PRO A 442 -7.23 -23.98 26.10
C PRO A 442 -8.07 -24.04 27.39
N VAL A 443 -9.37 -24.33 27.21
CA VAL A 443 -10.41 -24.42 28.25
C VAL A 443 -10.38 -25.78 28.94
#